data_AF-A0A9R1TCM2-F1
#
_entry.id   AF-A0A9R1TCM2-F1
#
_cell.length_a   1.000
_cell.length_b   1.000
_cell.length_c   1.000
_cell.angle_alpha   90.00
_cell.angle_beta   90.00
_cell.angle_gamma   90.00
#
_symmetry.space_group_name_H-M   'P 1'
#
loop_
_entity.id
_entity.type
_entity.pdbx_description
1 polymer ?
#
loop_
_entity_poly.entity_id
_entity_poly.type
_entity_poly.pdbx_seq_one_letter_code
_entity_poly.pdbx_strand_id
1 'polypeptide(L)'
;MACLRLFLLGLSIFLVVTPSIGDKSSSESHWRADEHEWREFEEFREWKRLKIWERQNRNEGVGEESISLAGAPSPDENPAVMARFIVNQANWSSVATISSRKDIPSFPFAGVISVSDGTVGNGSGIPYMYLTPLDFTAQDIARDHRATLMMTLAQGSWCKQKSMDPMDPRCARVGLSGKIEKVIPGDLDYDSARDAVFGRHPWLSHMPKNHHFFFAKLNILSIAMLDAFGGPKYIPVKEYLNVNKHIAWRMPHRSVTLI
;
A
#
# COMPACT_ATOMS: atom_id res chain seq x y z
N MET A 1 -11.71 85.31 60.50
CA MET A 1 -13.15 84.94 60.59
C MET A 1 -13.26 83.44 60.38
N ALA A 2 -13.97 82.77 61.27
CA ALA A 2 -14.16 81.32 61.30
C ALA A 2 -14.86 80.78 60.04
N CYS A 3 -14.63 79.52 59.67
CA CYS A 3 -15.69 78.51 59.73
C CYS A 3 -15.15 77.07 59.57
N LEU A 4 -15.73 76.20 60.39
CA LEU A 4 -15.50 74.78 60.60
C LEU A 4 -16.51 73.96 59.74
N ARG A 5 -16.11 72.78 59.23
CA ARG A 5 -16.77 71.45 59.41
C ARG A 5 -16.67 70.48 58.20
N LEU A 6 -16.10 69.28 58.50
CA LEU A 6 -16.50 67.88 58.14
C LEU A 6 -16.61 67.47 56.64
N PHE A 7 -16.30 66.25 56.13
CA PHE A 7 -16.17 64.89 56.69
C PHE A 7 -15.50 63.90 55.68
N LEU A 8 -14.69 62.97 56.22
CA LEU A 8 -14.55 61.51 55.95
C LEU A 8 -14.12 60.86 54.61
N LEU A 9 -13.45 59.70 54.82
CA LEU A 9 -13.18 58.51 53.97
C LEU A 9 -11.89 58.56 53.13
N GLY A 10 -10.98 57.58 53.18
CA GLY A 10 -10.89 56.30 53.88
C GLY A 10 -9.54 55.65 53.52
N LEU A 11 -8.83 55.08 54.50
CA LEU A 11 -7.59 54.32 54.29
C LEU A 11 -7.93 52.92 53.78
N SER A 12 -7.47 52.57 52.58
CA SER A 12 -7.45 51.19 52.11
C SER A 12 -6.09 50.56 52.40
N ILE A 13 -6.11 49.58 53.31
CA ILE A 13 -5.01 48.68 53.65
C ILE A 13 -4.87 47.66 52.51
N PHE A 14 -3.68 47.54 51.92
CA PHE A 14 -3.35 46.45 51.00
C PHE A 14 -3.16 45.14 51.78
N LEU A 15 -4.13 44.24 51.69
CA LEU A 15 -3.97 42.82 52.02
C LEU A 15 -3.24 42.14 50.86
N VAL A 16 -1.98 41.77 51.08
CA VAL A 16 -1.23 40.89 50.18
C VAL A 16 -1.80 39.48 50.32
N VAL A 17 -2.62 39.06 49.36
CA VAL A 17 -3.03 37.66 49.19
C VAL A 17 -1.92 36.97 48.41
N THR A 18 -1.22 36.02 49.03
CA THR A 18 -0.33 35.11 48.32
C THR A 18 -1.17 34.08 47.55
N PRO A 19 -1.01 33.91 46.23
CA PRO A 19 -1.64 32.81 45.52
C PRO A 19 -0.94 31.50 45.89
N SER A 20 -1.74 30.57 46.39
CA SER A 20 -1.42 29.16 46.56
C SER A 20 -0.97 28.52 45.25
N ILE A 21 -0.06 27.56 45.38
CA ILE A 21 0.40 26.62 44.36
C ILE A 21 -0.82 26.04 43.63
N GLY A 22 -0.91 26.33 42.33
CA GLY A 22 -1.87 25.76 41.40
C GLY A 22 -1.11 25.09 40.27
N ASP A 23 -1.17 23.75 40.26
CA ASP A 23 -0.59 22.86 39.26
C ASP A 23 -1.01 23.29 37.83
N LYS A 24 -0.05 23.73 37.02
CA LYS A 24 -0.22 23.82 35.55
C LYS A 24 0.36 22.56 34.90
N SER A 25 -0.30 21.45 35.16
CA SER A 25 -0.20 20.23 34.36
C SER A 25 -1.34 20.26 33.33
N SER A 26 -1.12 20.87 32.17
CA SER A 26 -2.01 20.67 31.02
C SER A 26 -1.25 20.77 29.69
N SER A 27 -1.08 19.59 29.09
CA SER A 27 -1.00 19.30 27.66
C SER A 27 0.08 19.99 26.82
N GLU A 28 1.30 19.52 26.95
CA GLU A 28 2.22 19.38 25.82
C GLU A 28 2.70 17.93 25.75
N SER A 29 1.81 17.01 25.36
CA SER A 29 2.23 15.71 24.82
C SER A 29 2.72 15.93 23.38
N HIS A 30 3.86 16.61 23.29
CA HIS A 30 4.63 16.75 22.07
C HIS A 30 5.22 15.37 21.75
N TRP A 31 4.92 14.86 20.55
CA TRP A 31 5.29 13.55 20.02
C TRP A 31 6.76 13.18 20.29
N ARG A 32 7.02 12.44 21.37
CA ARG A 32 8.29 11.72 21.55
C ARG A 32 8.17 10.39 20.81
N ALA A 33 8.50 10.39 19.53
CA ALA A 33 8.96 9.17 18.87
C ALA A 33 10.18 8.65 19.65
N ASP A 34 10.23 7.35 19.88
CA ASP A 34 11.26 6.77 20.75
C ASP A 34 12.66 6.84 20.09
N GLU A 35 13.74 6.79 20.87
CA GLU A 35 15.11 6.88 20.33
C GLU A 35 15.45 5.74 19.34
N HIS A 36 14.77 4.61 19.43
CA HIS A 36 14.97 3.47 18.54
C HIS A 36 14.34 3.73 17.17
N GLU A 37 13.09 4.23 17.14
CA GLU A 37 12.40 4.70 15.94
C GLU A 37 13.20 5.81 15.23
N TRP A 38 13.80 6.75 15.98
CA TRP A 38 14.65 7.79 15.39
C TRP A 38 15.92 7.23 14.75
N ARG A 39 16.58 6.26 15.38
CA ARG A 39 17.77 5.62 14.81
C ARG A 39 17.45 4.82 13.55
N GLU A 40 16.38 4.03 13.56
CA GLU A 40 15.92 3.31 12.37
C GLU A 40 15.55 4.28 11.23
N PHE A 41 14.94 5.42 11.57
CA PHE A 41 14.61 6.46 10.61
C PHE A 41 15.84 7.15 10.01
N GLU A 42 16.89 7.41 10.79
CA GLU A 42 18.15 7.98 10.30
C GLU A 42 18.92 6.99 9.42
N GLU A 43 18.99 5.72 9.83
CA GLU A 43 19.58 4.64 9.03
C GLU A 43 18.85 4.49 7.67
N PHE A 44 17.52 4.61 7.68
CA PHE A 44 16.70 4.66 6.46
C PHE A 44 17.06 5.85 5.56
N ARG A 45 17.24 7.06 6.13
CA ARG A 45 17.59 8.26 5.36
C ARG A 45 18.96 8.15 4.70
N GLU A 46 19.95 7.62 5.41
CA GLU A 46 21.30 7.43 4.88
C GLU A 46 21.33 6.35 3.80
N TRP A 47 20.67 5.21 4.03
CA TRP A 47 20.50 4.19 2.99
C TRP A 47 19.83 4.78 1.74
N LYS A 48 18.75 5.55 1.90
CA LYS A 48 18.03 6.18 0.79
C LYS A 48 18.93 7.13 -0.01
N ARG A 49 19.80 7.91 0.66
CA ARG A 49 20.79 8.79 0.01
C ARG A 49 21.79 7.99 -0.83
N LEU A 50 22.39 6.95 -0.26
CA LEU A 50 23.34 6.08 -0.96
C LEU A 50 22.72 5.44 -2.20
N LYS A 51 21.47 5.02 -2.06
CA LYS A 51 20.73 4.34 -3.11
C LYS A 51 20.25 5.26 -4.23
N ILE A 52 19.84 6.48 -3.92
CA ILE A 52 19.57 7.52 -4.94
C ILE A 52 20.86 7.83 -5.71
N TRP A 53 21.98 7.97 -5.01
CA TRP A 53 23.28 8.19 -5.65
C TRP A 53 23.68 7.03 -6.58
N GLU A 54 23.54 5.78 -6.12
CA GLU A 54 23.79 4.59 -6.95
C GLU A 54 22.86 4.52 -8.18
N ARG A 55 21.60 4.94 -8.05
CA ARG A 55 20.61 4.93 -9.13
C ARG A 55 20.82 6.07 -10.11
N GLN A 56 21.33 7.22 -9.67
CA GLN A 56 21.73 8.33 -10.55
C GLN A 56 22.99 8.00 -11.34
N ASN A 57 23.84 7.12 -10.81
CA ASN A 57 25.05 6.65 -11.48
C ASN A 57 24.85 5.39 -12.33
N ARG A 58 23.66 4.79 -12.31
CA ARG A 58 23.21 3.76 -13.26
C ARG A 58 22.26 4.40 -14.26
N ASN A 59 22.47 4.18 -15.56
CA ASN A 59 21.53 4.59 -16.62
C ASN A 59 20.25 3.73 -16.60
N GLU A 60 19.54 3.64 -15.48
CA GLU A 60 18.23 3.01 -15.37
C GLU A 60 17.16 4.09 -15.26
N GLY A 61 16.67 4.52 -16.43
CA GLY A 61 15.44 5.30 -16.50
C GLY A 61 14.29 4.48 -15.95
N VAL A 62 13.53 5.03 -15.00
CA VAL A 62 12.22 4.49 -14.62
C VAL A 62 11.30 4.74 -15.81
N GLY A 63 11.28 3.81 -16.76
CA GLY A 63 10.32 3.83 -17.85
C GLY A 63 8.91 3.68 -17.26
N GLU A 64 7.98 4.55 -17.65
CA GLU A 64 6.56 4.24 -17.55
C GLU A 64 6.36 2.93 -18.33
N GLU A 65 6.31 1.79 -17.63
CA GLU A 65 6.00 0.51 -18.26
C GLU A 65 4.57 0.61 -18.80
N SER A 66 4.47 0.72 -20.12
CA SER A 66 3.20 0.63 -20.82
C SER A 66 2.61 -0.76 -20.54
N ILE A 67 1.49 -0.83 -19.83
CA ILE A 67 0.63 -2.01 -19.90
C ILE A 67 0.30 -2.20 -21.38
N SER A 68 0.90 -3.21 -21.98
CA SER A 68 0.75 -3.55 -23.39
C SER A 68 -0.73 -3.82 -23.68
N LEU A 69 -1.31 -3.06 -24.62
CA LEU A 69 -2.63 -3.38 -25.16
C LEU A 69 -2.64 -4.75 -25.87
N ALA A 70 -1.47 -5.24 -26.31
CA ALA A 70 -1.35 -6.56 -26.89
C ALA A 70 -1.49 -7.61 -25.79
N GLY A 71 -2.56 -8.41 -25.89
CA GLY A 71 -2.87 -9.50 -24.97
C GLY A 71 -3.99 -9.24 -23.97
N ALA A 72 -4.63 -8.07 -24.00
CA ALA A 72 -5.79 -7.80 -23.15
C ALA A 72 -6.97 -8.76 -23.49
N PRO A 73 -7.63 -9.34 -22.46
CA PRO A 73 -8.80 -10.20 -22.66
C PRO A 73 -9.94 -9.48 -23.38
N SER A 74 -10.70 -10.23 -24.18
CA SER A 74 -11.93 -9.72 -24.79
C SER A 74 -12.99 -9.50 -23.69
N PRO A 75 -13.86 -8.47 -23.79
CA PRO A 75 -14.98 -8.28 -22.86
C PRO A 75 -15.92 -9.49 -22.74
N ASP A 76 -16.00 -10.33 -23.77
CA ASP A 76 -16.84 -11.53 -23.81
C ASP A 76 -16.18 -12.77 -23.19
N GLU A 77 -14.90 -12.67 -22.80
CA GLU A 77 -14.20 -13.78 -22.14
C GLU A 77 -14.68 -13.95 -20.69
N ASN A 78 -14.38 -15.13 -20.14
CA ASN A 78 -14.67 -15.44 -18.75
C ASN A 78 -14.11 -14.32 -17.82
N PRO A 79 -14.92 -13.75 -16.90
CA PRO A 79 -14.50 -12.67 -16.01
C PRO A 79 -13.22 -12.97 -15.20
N ALA A 80 -12.98 -14.24 -14.88
CA ALA A 80 -11.75 -14.68 -14.22
C ALA A 80 -10.49 -14.36 -15.03
N VAL A 81 -10.58 -14.37 -16.36
CA VAL A 81 -9.47 -14.05 -17.28
C VAL A 81 -9.09 -12.58 -17.14
N MET A 82 -10.07 -11.66 -17.14
CA MET A 82 -9.81 -10.23 -16.94
C MET A 82 -9.27 -9.94 -15.54
N ALA A 83 -9.81 -10.58 -14.49
CA ALA A 83 -9.29 -10.42 -13.14
C ALA A 83 -7.82 -10.88 -13.05
N ARG A 84 -7.48 -12.03 -13.65
CA ARG A 84 -6.09 -12.51 -13.73
C ARG A 84 -5.21 -11.56 -14.50
N PHE A 85 -5.70 -11.03 -15.62
CA PHE A 85 -5.00 -10.03 -16.42
C PHE A 85 -4.63 -8.81 -15.58
N ILE A 86 -5.59 -8.20 -14.88
CA ILE A 86 -5.34 -7.02 -14.04
C ILE A 86 -4.27 -7.31 -12.98
N VAL A 87 -4.38 -8.44 -12.26
CA VAL A 87 -3.45 -8.82 -11.19
C VAL A 87 -2.04 -9.00 -11.72
N ASN A 88 -1.87 -9.68 -12.86
CA ASN A 88 -0.55 -9.88 -13.44
C ASN A 88 0.03 -8.62 -14.09
N GLN A 89 -0.80 -7.68 -14.55
CA GLN A 89 -0.26 -6.42 -15.07
C GLN A 89 0.15 -5.46 -13.95
N ALA A 90 -0.39 -5.62 -12.74
CA ALA A 90 -0.13 -4.72 -11.61
C ALA A 90 1.26 -4.92 -10.98
N ASN A 91 2.09 -3.87 -10.99
CA ASN A 91 3.35 -3.80 -10.24
C ASN A 91 3.13 -3.42 -8.76
N TRP A 92 2.03 -2.75 -8.45
CA TRP A 92 1.69 -2.32 -7.09
C TRP A 92 0.19 -2.46 -6.86
N SER A 93 -0.23 -2.42 -5.60
CA SER A 93 -1.64 -2.48 -5.21
C SER A 93 -1.92 -1.46 -4.11
N SER A 94 -3.12 -0.87 -4.15
CA SER A 94 -3.67 -0.25 -2.95
C SER A 94 -4.10 -1.35 -2.00
N VAL A 95 -3.59 -1.34 -0.78
CA VAL A 95 -3.96 -2.33 0.26
C VAL A 95 -4.81 -1.65 1.32
N ALA A 96 -5.99 -2.22 1.57
CA ALA A 96 -6.85 -1.82 2.66
C ALA A 96 -6.65 -2.77 3.86
N THR A 97 -6.26 -2.22 5.01
CA THR A 97 -6.08 -2.92 6.29
C THR A 97 -6.96 -2.29 7.38
N ILE A 98 -6.98 -2.91 8.55
CA ILE A 98 -7.63 -2.37 9.76
C ILE A 98 -6.53 -1.77 10.63
N SER A 99 -6.59 -0.46 10.87
CA SER A 99 -5.52 0.24 11.53
C SER A 99 -5.33 -0.19 12.98
N SER A 100 -4.09 -0.49 13.33
CA SER A 100 -3.61 -0.80 14.68
C SER A 100 -3.06 0.41 15.44
N ARG A 101 -3.03 1.58 14.78
CA ARG A 101 -2.50 2.82 15.36
C ARG A 101 -3.36 3.32 16.51
N LYS A 102 -2.72 3.92 17.52
CA LYS A 102 -3.39 4.41 18.73
C LYS A 102 -4.35 5.57 18.48
N ASP A 103 -4.09 6.40 17.47
CA ASP A 103 -4.88 7.59 17.16
C ASP A 103 -6.11 7.30 16.30
N ILE A 104 -6.09 6.20 15.53
CA ILE A 104 -7.18 5.78 14.63
C ILE A 104 -7.48 4.27 14.70
N PRO A 105 -7.63 3.69 15.91
CA PRO A 105 -7.79 2.25 16.05
C PRO A 105 -9.04 1.76 15.29
N SER A 106 -8.88 0.66 14.57
CA SER A 106 -9.93 0.02 13.76
C SER A 106 -10.45 0.82 12.55
N PHE A 107 -9.82 1.95 12.19
CA PHE A 107 -10.15 2.66 10.96
C PHE A 107 -9.69 1.84 9.74
N PRO A 108 -10.43 1.86 8.62
CA PRO A 108 -9.90 1.34 7.37
C PRO A 108 -8.71 2.21 6.95
N PHE A 109 -7.55 1.60 6.79
CA PHE A 109 -6.35 2.27 6.33
C PHE A 109 -6.03 1.82 4.92
N ALA A 110 -5.73 2.76 4.03
CA ALA A 110 -5.34 2.48 2.66
C ALA A 110 -3.85 2.81 2.47
N GLY A 111 -3.04 1.78 2.22
CA GLY A 111 -1.62 1.88 1.90
C GLY A 111 -1.33 1.54 0.43
N VAL A 112 -0.05 1.58 0.08
CA VAL A 112 0.47 1.15 -1.22
C VAL A 112 1.56 0.12 -0.98
N ILE A 113 1.46 -1.03 -1.66
CA ILE A 113 2.49 -2.09 -1.60
C ILE A 113 2.91 -2.51 -3.01
N SER A 114 4.19 -2.85 -3.17
CA SER A 114 4.65 -3.61 -4.34
C SER A 114 4.09 -5.02 -4.29
N VAL A 115 3.58 -5.49 -5.44
CA VAL A 115 2.96 -6.81 -5.56
C VAL A 115 3.44 -7.52 -6.82
N SER A 116 3.39 -8.85 -6.80
CA SER A 116 3.68 -9.71 -7.94
C SER A 116 2.92 -11.01 -7.81
N ASP A 117 2.35 -11.51 -8.91
CA ASP A 117 1.88 -12.90 -8.98
C ASP A 117 2.79 -13.81 -9.81
N GLY A 118 3.93 -13.28 -10.30
CA GLY A 118 4.85 -13.93 -11.23
C GLY A 118 5.29 -12.99 -12.36
N THR A 119 5.93 -13.53 -13.38
CA THR A 119 6.33 -12.76 -14.56
C THR A 119 5.11 -12.29 -15.36
N VAL A 120 5.24 -11.17 -16.07
CA VAL A 120 4.20 -10.67 -16.97
C VAL A 120 3.91 -11.72 -18.04
N GLY A 121 2.63 -12.09 -18.20
CA GLY A 121 2.21 -13.14 -19.11
C GLY A 121 2.37 -14.57 -18.58
N ASN A 122 2.75 -14.78 -17.32
CA ASN A 122 2.80 -16.11 -16.69
C ASN A 122 2.56 -16.07 -15.17
N GLY A 123 1.72 -15.14 -14.72
CA GLY A 123 1.35 -15.02 -13.31
C GLY A 123 0.54 -16.20 -12.79
N SER A 124 0.73 -16.53 -11.51
CA SER A 124 -0.03 -17.55 -10.77
C SER A 124 -1.44 -17.10 -10.36
N GLY A 125 -1.69 -15.78 -10.32
CA GLY A 125 -2.85 -15.17 -9.71
C GLY A 125 -2.76 -14.98 -8.19
N ILE A 126 -1.74 -15.52 -7.51
CA ILE A 126 -1.54 -15.32 -6.07
C ILE A 126 -0.69 -14.07 -5.86
N PRO A 127 -1.21 -13.02 -5.20
CA PRO A 127 -0.42 -11.83 -4.91
C PRO A 127 0.62 -12.12 -3.83
N TYR A 128 1.90 -12.00 -4.18
CA TYR A 128 3.04 -12.00 -3.28
C TYR A 128 3.57 -10.58 -3.08
N MET A 129 4.07 -10.30 -1.89
CA MET A 129 4.60 -8.99 -1.45
C MET A 129 5.82 -9.18 -0.54
N TYR A 130 6.61 -8.12 -0.39
CA TYR A 130 7.77 -8.09 0.50
C TYR A 130 7.61 -6.91 1.47
N LEU A 131 7.29 -7.22 2.72
CA LEU A 131 6.86 -6.27 3.73
C LEU A 131 7.90 -6.15 4.82
N THR A 132 7.89 -5.02 5.55
CA THR A 132 8.71 -4.79 6.74
C THR A 132 7.80 -4.48 7.93
N PRO A 133 8.10 -4.98 9.15
CA PRO A 133 7.37 -4.60 10.37
C PRO A 133 7.35 -3.08 10.66
N LEU A 134 8.22 -2.32 10.00
CA LEU A 134 8.29 -0.86 10.11
C LEU A 134 7.16 -0.14 9.36
N ASP A 135 6.52 -0.80 8.38
CA ASP A 135 5.43 -0.21 7.59
C ASP A 135 4.06 -0.45 8.23
N PHE A 136 3.14 0.50 8.01
CA PHE A 136 1.77 0.45 8.52
C PHE A 136 1.07 -0.87 8.17
N THR A 137 1.24 -1.35 6.94
CA THR A 137 0.60 -2.58 6.46
C THR A 137 0.99 -3.77 7.33
N ALA A 138 2.28 -3.93 7.63
CA ALA A 138 2.76 -5.06 8.42
C ALA A 138 2.33 -4.98 9.90
N GLN A 139 2.30 -3.77 10.46
CA GLN A 139 1.82 -3.53 11.82
C GLN A 139 0.34 -3.86 11.96
N ASP A 140 -0.48 -3.44 10.99
CA ASP A 140 -1.91 -3.71 10.96
C ASP A 140 -2.18 -5.20 10.83
N ILE A 141 -1.55 -5.87 9.86
CA ILE A 141 -1.78 -7.31 9.66
C ILE A 141 -1.30 -8.13 10.85
N ALA A 142 -0.25 -7.72 11.57
CA ALA A 142 0.17 -8.41 12.79
C ALA A 142 -0.91 -8.46 13.89
N ARG A 143 -1.92 -7.59 13.82
CA ARG A 143 -3.09 -7.59 14.71
C ARG A 143 -4.32 -8.21 14.06
N ASP A 144 -4.55 -7.92 12.78
CA ASP A 144 -5.67 -8.44 12.02
C ASP A 144 -5.24 -8.72 10.57
N HIS A 145 -5.07 -10.01 10.23
CA HIS A 145 -4.60 -10.41 8.91
C HIS A 145 -5.57 -10.05 7.76
N ARG A 146 -6.80 -9.60 8.04
CA ARG A 146 -7.77 -9.25 6.99
C ARG A 146 -7.30 -8.06 6.17
N ALA A 147 -7.27 -8.22 4.86
CA ALA A 147 -6.93 -7.15 3.94
C ALA A 147 -7.69 -7.26 2.62
N THR A 148 -7.78 -6.15 1.89
CA THR A 148 -8.23 -6.12 0.50
C THR A 148 -7.20 -5.44 -0.38
N LEU A 149 -6.78 -6.12 -1.45
CA LEU A 149 -5.94 -5.54 -2.50
C LEU A 149 -6.82 -5.02 -3.63
N MET A 150 -6.59 -3.77 -4.07
CA MET A 150 -7.29 -3.17 -5.21
C MET A 150 -6.26 -2.80 -6.29
N MET A 151 -6.47 -3.36 -7.48
CA MET A 151 -5.64 -3.12 -8.67
C MET A 151 -6.53 -2.68 -9.83
N THR A 152 -5.98 -1.87 -10.74
CA THR A 152 -6.73 -1.30 -11.86
C THR A 152 -5.86 -1.10 -13.09
N LEU A 153 -6.46 -1.24 -14.27
CA LEU A 153 -5.80 -0.92 -15.54
C LEU A 153 -5.44 0.57 -15.68
N ALA A 154 -5.94 1.44 -14.79
CA ALA A 154 -5.49 2.84 -14.70
C ALA A 154 -4.06 2.98 -14.16
N GLN A 155 -3.48 1.94 -13.55
CA GLN A 155 -2.11 1.95 -13.05
C GLN A 155 -1.08 1.98 -14.19
N GLY A 156 -1.48 1.60 -15.41
CA GLY A 156 -0.66 1.75 -16.61
C GLY A 156 -1.42 2.51 -17.70
N SER A 157 -1.01 2.30 -18.95
CA SER A 157 -1.49 3.11 -20.06
C SER A 157 -2.83 2.68 -20.66
N TRP A 158 -3.43 1.56 -20.23
CA TRP A 158 -4.61 0.96 -20.85
C TRP A 158 -5.81 1.92 -20.88
N CYS A 159 -6.17 2.51 -19.73
CA CYS A 159 -7.33 3.41 -19.65
C CYS A 159 -7.07 4.72 -20.39
N LYS A 160 -5.85 5.27 -20.24
CA LYS A 160 -5.42 6.50 -20.92
C LYS A 160 -5.46 6.37 -22.44
N GLN A 161 -4.94 5.26 -22.99
CA GLN A 161 -4.94 5.01 -24.44
C GLN A 161 -6.36 4.87 -25.01
N LYS A 162 -7.33 4.45 -24.18
CA LYS A 162 -8.75 4.33 -24.56
C LYS A 162 -9.57 5.57 -24.20
N SER A 163 -8.94 6.65 -23.74
CA SER A 163 -9.62 7.87 -23.28
C SER A 163 -10.70 7.59 -22.23
N MET A 164 -10.42 6.65 -21.32
CA MET A 164 -11.32 6.28 -20.23
C MET A 164 -10.85 6.96 -18.94
N ASP A 165 -11.79 7.61 -18.26
CA ASP A 165 -11.60 8.05 -16.88
C ASP A 165 -11.34 6.82 -15.97
N PRO A 166 -10.49 6.90 -14.93
CA PRO A 166 -10.28 5.79 -14.01
C PRO A 166 -11.54 5.27 -13.31
N MET A 167 -12.63 6.05 -13.26
CA MET A 167 -13.93 5.64 -12.72
C MET A 167 -14.85 5.02 -13.78
N ASP A 168 -14.54 5.15 -15.07
CA ASP A 168 -15.27 4.45 -16.13
C ASP A 168 -15.21 2.95 -15.84
N PRO A 169 -16.34 2.24 -15.74
CA PRO A 169 -16.33 0.82 -15.35
C PRO A 169 -15.58 -0.07 -16.34
N ARG A 170 -15.36 0.40 -17.57
CA ARG A 170 -14.54 -0.29 -18.58
C ARG A 170 -13.04 -0.15 -18.26
N CYS A 171 -12.62 0.88 -17.54
CA CYS A 171 -11.30 0.97 -16.92
C CYS A 171 -11.21 -0.04 -15.77
N ALA A 172 -10.99 -1.29 -16.15
CA ALA A 172 -11.27 -2.41 -15.27
C ALA A 172 -10.44 -2.38 -13.98
N ARG A 173 -11.08 -2.79 -12.89
CA ARG A 173 -10.47 -2.89 -11.56
C ARG A 173 -10.95 -4.13 -10.82
N VAL A 174 -10.06 -4.71 -10.04
CA VAL A 174 -10.32 -5.92 -9.25
C VAL A 174 -9.93 -5.71 -7.79
N GLY A 175 -10.84 -6.06 -6.90
CA GLY A 175 -10.64 -6.18 -5.47
C GLY A 175 -10.47 -7.65 -5.08
N LEU A 176 -9.35 -7.99 -4.44
CA LEU A 176 -9.08 -9.29 -3.85
C LEU A 176 -9.12 -9.15 -2.32
N SER A 177 -10.16 -9.68 -1.69
CA SER A 177 -10.32 -9.64 -0.22
C SER A 177 -9.93 -10.99 0.38
N GLY A 178 -9.17 -10.98 1.47
CA GLY A 178 -8.62 -12.19 2.05
C GLY A 178 -7.83 -11.95 3.33
N LYS A 179 -6.85 -12.82 3.57
CA LYS A 179 -5.89 -12.67 4.67
C LYS A 179 -4.47 -12.60 4.13
N ILE A 180 -3.68 -11.61 4.56
CA ILE A 180 -2.25 -11.56 4.27
C ILE A 180 -1.52 -12.38 5.32
N GLU A 181 -0.73 -13.34 4.86
CA GLU A 181 0.04 -14.24 5.73
C GLU A 181 1.52 -14.23 5.32
N LYS A 182 2.39 -14.32 6.32
CA LYS A 182 3.84 -14.46 6.11
C LYS A 182 4.13 -15.80 5.44
N VAL A 183 4.99 -15.78 4.42
CA VAL A 183 5.52 -16.99 3.78
C VAL A 183 6.79 -17.40 4.52
N ILE A 184 6.83 -18.62 5.06
CA ILE A 184 7.92 -19.07 5.93
C ILE A 184 9.05 -19.64 5.05
N PRO A 185 10.33 -19.31 5.32
CA PRO A 185 11.45 -19.97 4.66
C PRO A 185 11.38 -21.50 4.81
N GLY A 186 11.42 -22.20 3.68
CA GLY A 186 11.28 -23.67 3.62
C GLY A 186 9.88 -24.15 3.25
N ASP A 187 8.87 -23.28 3.26
CA ASP A 187 7.53 -23.61 2.74
C ASP A 187 7.53 -23.71 1.21
N LEU A 188 6.56 -24.44 0.67
CA LEU A 188 6.33 -24.64 -0.77
C LEU A 188 6.30 -23.32 -1.57
N ASP A 189 5.75 -22.26 -0.96
CA ASP A 189 5.53 -20.97 -1.62
C ASP A 189 6.74 -20.03 -1.55
N TYR A 190 7.78 -20.34 -0.77
CA TYR A 190 8.86 -19.38 -0.49
C TYR A 190 9.64 -18.98 -1.73
N ASP A 191 10.09 -19.95 -2.53
CA ASP A 191 10.81 -19.68 -3.76
C ASP A 191 9.91 -18.97 -4.79
N SER A 192 8.64 -19.37 -4.87
CA SER A 192 7.65 -18.70 -5.73
C SER A 192 7.45 -17.23 -5.35
N ALA A 193 7.34 -16.93 -4.05
CA ALA A 193 7.21 -15.56 -3.55
C ALA A 193 8.47 -14.73 -3.83
N ARG A 194 9.66 -15.30 -3.57
CA ARG A 194 10.94 -14.66 -3.84
C ARG A 194 11.08 -14.32 -5.31
N ASP A 195 10.89 -15.31 -6.19
CA ASP A 195 11.12 -15.16 -7.62
C ASP A 195 10.07 -14.24 -8.24
N ALA A 196 8.81 -14.33 -7.80
CA ALA A 196 7.76 -13.42 -8.24
C ALA A 196 8.09 -11.97 -7.85
N VAL A 197 8.39 -11.71 -6.57
CA VAL A 197 8.60 -10.33 -6.09
C VAL A 197 9.91 -9.76 -6.61
N PHE A 198 11.03 -10.44 -6.47
CA PHE A 198 12.33 -9.90 -6.94
C PHE A 198 12.46 -9.93 -8.45
N GLY A 199 11.78 -10.83 -9.15
CA GLY A 199 11.73 -10.82 -10.61
C GLY A 199 11.06 -9.57 -11.17
N ARG A 200 10.02 -9.05 -10.51
CA ARG A 200 9.34 -7.80 -10.91
C ARG A 200 9.90 -6.55 -10.25
N HIS A 201 10.43 -6.69 -9.05
CA HIS A 201 10.91 -5.59 -8.22
C HIS A 201 12.34 -5.87 -7.78
N PRO A 202 13.32 -5.89 -8.71
CA PRO A 202 14.70 -6.28 -8.41
C PRO A 202 15.32 -5.39 -7.34
N TRP A 203 14.88 -4.14 -7.25
CA TRP A 203 15.28 -3.22 -6.20
C TRP A 203 15.00 -3.73 -4.77
N LEU A 204 13.90 -4.45 -4.56
CA LEU A 204 13.51 -4.94 -3.24
C LEU A 204 14.47 -5.99 -2.66
N SER A 205 15.30 -6.61 -3.50
CA SER A 205 16.36 -7.52 -3.03
C SER A 205 17.51 -6.81 -2.29
N HIS A 206 17.59 -5.48 -2.39
CA HIS A 206 18.64 -4.65 -1.78
C HIS A 206 18.16 -3.89 -0.54
N MET A 207 16.99 -4.25 0.01
CA MET A 207 16.47 -3.63 1.22
C MET A 207 17.40 -3.87 2.41
N PRO A 208 17.49 -2.92 3.36
CA PRO A 208 18.36 -3.06 4.54
C PRO A 208 17.98 -4.29 5.38
N LYS A 209 18.98 -5.06 5.81
CA LYS A 209 18.77 -6.30 6.59
C LYS A 209 18.16 -6.03 7.96
N ASN A 210 18.54 -4.92 8.59
CA ASN A 210 18.01 -4.44 9.88
C ASN A 210 16.54 -4.01 9.81
N HIS A 211 15.94 -3.88 8.61
CA HIS A 211 14.50 -3.58 8.47
C HIS A 211 13.64 -4.85 8.43
N HIS A 212 14.24 -6.03 8.59
CA HIS A 212 13.55 -7.30 8.81
C HIS A 212 12.44 -7.61 7.78
N PHE A 213 12.71 -7.32 6.50
CA PHE A 213 11.74 -7.59 5.45
C PHE A 213 11.44 -9.09 5.32
N PHE A 214 10.19 -9.43 5.00
CA PHE A 214 9.69 -10.79 4.85
C PHE A 214 8.73 -10.91 3.66
N PHE A 215 8.70 -12.09 3.03
CA PHE A 215 7.70 -12.40 2.02
C PHE A 215 6.34 -12.68 2.66
N ALA A 216 5.29 -12.20 2.01
CA ALA A 216 3.91 -12.46 2.39
C ALA A 216 3.07 -12.76 1.14
N LYS A 217 1.94 -13.42 1.33
CA LYS A 217 0.96 -13.71 0.28
C LYS A 217 -0.45 -13.36 0.74
N LEU A 218 -1.33 -13.04 -0.22
CA LEU A 218 -2.76 -12.95 0.05
C LEU A 218 -3.43 -14.31 -0.16
N ASN A 219 -3.98 -14.87 0.92
CA ASN A 219 -4.94 -15.97 0.84
C ASN A 219 -6.32 -15.40 0.47
N ILE A 220 -6.67 -15.53 -0.81
CA ILE A 220 -7.88 -14.93 -1.39
C ILE A 220 -9.13 -15.64 -0.89
N LEU A 221 -10.09 -14.87 -0.36
CA LEU A 221 -11.40 -15.36 0.08
C LEU A 221 -12.54 -14.89 -0.84
N SER A 222 -12.43 -13.69 -1.39
CA SER A 222 -13.42 -13.11 -2.29
C SER A 222 -12.77 -12.26 -3.36
N ILE A 223 -13.38 -12.26 -4.56
CA ILE A 223 -12.92 -11.50 -5.72
C ILE A 223 -14.12 -10.75 -6.26
N ALA A 224 -14.00 -9.43 -6.32
CA ALA A 224 -14.99 -8.55 -6.93
C ALA A 224 -14.30 -7.72 -8.03
N MET A 225 -14.89 -7.69 -9.21
CA MET A 225 -14.34 -6.98 -10.37
C MET A 225 -15.39 -6.05 -10.97
N LEU A 226 -14.96 -4.88 -11.42
CA LEU A 226 -15.74 -4.01 -12.28
C LEU A 226 -14.97 -3.81 -13.58
N ASP A 227 -15.50 -4.31 -14.68
CA ASP A 227 -14.89 -4.29 -16.02
C ASP A 227 -15.86 -3.84 -17.14
N ALA A 228 -17.12 -3.62 -16.80
CA ALA A 228 -18.17 -3.15 -17.71
C ALA A 228 -19.33 -2.51 -16.93
N PHE A 229 -20.24 -1.87 -17.66
CA PHE A 229 -21.51 -1.38 -17.08
C PHE A 229 -22.36 -2.54 -16.55
N GLY A 230 -23.22 -2.26 -15.57
CA GLY A 230 -24.13 -3.26 -14.98
C GLY A 230 -23.75 -3.72 -13.57
N GLY A 231 -22.68 -3.17 -12.98
CA GLY A 231 -22.28 -3.44 -11.60
C GLY A 231 -21.15 -4.46 -11.47
N PRO A 232 -20.73 -4.78 -10.23
CA PRO A 232 -19.60 -5.67 -9.99
C PRO A 232 -19.93 -7.13 -10.32
N LYS A 233 -18.95 -7.83 -10.89
CA LYS A 233 -18.92 -9.28 -11.05
C LYS A 233 -18.19 -9.90 -9.85
N TYR A 234 -18.79 -10.93 -9.25
CA TYR A 234 -18.15 -11.71 -8.19
C TYR A 234 -17.61 -13.02 -8.77
N ILE A 235 -16.32 -13.26 -8.59
CA ILE A 235 -15.61 -14.35 -9.27
C ILE A 235 -15.28 -15.44 -8.24
N PRO A 236 -15.70 -16.70 -8.45
CA PRO A 236 -15.27 -17.80 -7.61
C PRO A 236 -13.74 -17.96 -7.61
N VAL A 237 -13.13 -18.04 -6.42
CA VAL A 237 -11.66 -18.18 -6.28
C VAL A 237 -11.13 -19.39 -7.05
N LYS A 238 -11.88 -20.50 -7.06
CA LYS A 238 -11.53 -21.71 -7.81
C LYS A 238 -11.46 -21.42 -9.32
N GLU A 239 -12.37 -20.64 -9.86
CA GLU A 239 -12.38 -20.30 -11.29
C GLU A 239 -11.20 -19.38 -11.63
N TYR A 240 -10.96 -18.36 -10.81
CA TYR A 240 -9.82 -17.46 -10.91
C TYR A 240 -8.46 -18.17 -10.93
N LEU A 241 -8.25 -19.13 -10.02
CA LEU A 241 -6.98 -19.86 -9.94
C LEU A 241 -6.82 -20.90 -11.07
N ASN A 242 -7.91 -21.37 -11.67
CA ASN A 242 -7.88 -22.39 -12.74
C ASN A 242 -7.98 -21.82 -14.16
N VAL A 243 -7.85 -20.49 -14.34
CA VAL A 243 -7.77 -19.89 -15.68
C VAL A 243 -6.61 -20.49 -16.46
N ASN A 244 -6.89 -20.96 -17.68
CA ASN A 244 -5.86 -21.46 -18.59
C ASN A 244 -4.89 -20.32 -18.94
N LYS A 245 -3.61 -20.50 -18.60
CA LYS A 245 -2.55 -19.52 -18.83
C LYS A 245 -2.40 -19.12 -20.30
N HIS A 246 -2.71 -20.01 -21.24
CA HIS A 246 -2.68 -19.71 -22.68
C HIS A 246 -3.83 -18.80 -23.14
N ILE A 247 -4.94 -18.77 -22.38
CA ILE A 247 -6.10 -17.90 -22.66
C ILE A 247 -5.93 -16.54 -21.98
N ALA A 248 -5.35 -16.51 -20.77
CA ALA A 248 -5.08 -15.27 -20.03
C ALA A 248 -4.12 -14.32 -20.75
N TRP A 249 -3.19 -14.88 -21.55
CA TRP A 249 -2.11 -14.14 -22.18
C TRP A 249 -2.12 -14.43 -23.68
N ARG A 250 -2.95 -13.72 -24.44
CA ARG A 250 -2.83 -13.70 -25.91
C ARG A 250 -1.55 -12.94 -26.28
N MET A 251 -0.39 -13.59 -26.12
CA MET A 251 0.87 -13.06 -26.59
C MET A 251 0.74 -12.84 -28.10
N PRO A 252 1.02 -11.64 -28.64
CA PRO A 252 1.17 -11.50 -30.08
C PRO A 252 2.27 -12.49 -30.49
N HIS A 253 1.95 -13.43 -31.37
CA HIS A 253 2.97 -14.27 -31.98
C HIS A 253 4.04 -13.33 -32.55
N ARG A 254 5.24 -13.33 -31.97
CA ARG A 254 6.42 -12.86 -32.71
C ARG A 254 6.52 -13.81 -33.88
N SER A 255 6.09 -13.37 -35.07
CA SER A 255 6.51 -13.98 -36.31
C SER A 255 8.03 -13.94 -36.30
N VAL A 256 8.64 -15.08 -35.98
CA VAL A 256 10.06 -15.29 -36.24
C VAL A 256 10.17 -15.38 -37.75
N THR A 257 10.44 -14.24 -38.40
CA THR A 257 10.95 -14.26 -39.77
C THR A 257 12.33 -14.88 -39.68
N LEU A 258 12.43 -16.16 -40.02
CA LEU A 258 13.70 -16.79 -40.35
C LEU A 258 14.24 -16.06 -41.57
N ILE A 259 15.36 -15.35 -41.38
CA ILE A 259 16.25 -14.89 -42.46
C ILE A 259 17.37 -15.92 -42.54
#